data_AF-A0A367FJ61-F1
#
_entry.id   AF-A0A367FJ61-F1
#
_cell.length_a   1.000
_cell.length_b   1.000
_cell.length_c   1.000
_cell.angle_alpha   90.00
_cell.angle_beta   90.00
_cell.angle_gamma   90.00
#
_symmetry.space_group_name_H-M   'P 1'
#
loop_
_entity.id
_entity.type
_entity.pdbx_description
1 polymer ?
#
loop_
_entity_poly.entity_id
_entity_poly.type
_entity_poly.pdbx_seq_one_letter_code
_entity_poly.pdbx_strand_id
1 'polypeptide(L)'
;MGHGHDHPHDHSHTHGHGDGHDQGDMAPVVDLTIPDAELSPSELSRRQMFRRAGLLGAGLTAAGVLGAQGEAAASASSERRARHGDEPRDGYHWLAGDHHIHTQHSSDGQYRVIDHVQHGNAYGLDWMVITDHGSVAHAKIGVEKVNPDIVAARRLIKDTLVFQGLEWNIPAAEHGTVFVAPGPNEVATLKEFENSFDGSVKNAGANTPQNEALAIAGLNFLAQAVKKRRVDDALFLANHPARKGIDSPHEIRGWRDAQPDIAVGMEGAPGHQAAGIPKPNGAGSGRGYYDGGPSADSFPGYPAESYKTFGGFDWMTSTVGGLWDSLLAEGKSWWITANSDSHTVWGDTSVRGPGSDFNANGRYNDPVHGGAPNLGNGDFWPGYYSRTHVGARSFSYGAVMDAIRQGRVWVDHGGLISGLVVRVREVRGGQRGVTLGDTLQVRKGTKVEVCIEITLANQPNWAMFVPTLARVDVIQGDVTGPVSDKDVFTTPATKVVKSYEVGKNSGTVSFTYQLGEVAKPVYVRLRGTDGNRSAPGLLGASVDPAGPAIDVYGDADPWKDLWFYSNPIWIVPRG
;
A
#
# COMPACT_ATOMS: atom_id res chain seq x y z
N MET A 1 80.79 4.75 45.74
CA MET A 1 80.43 5.21 47.11
C MET A 1 78.92 5.17 47.19
N GLY A 2 78.26 4.58 48.20
CA GLY A 2 78.78 3.77 49.30
C GLY A 2 77.83 3.83 50.50
N HIS A 3 77.40 2.66 51.02
CA HIS A 3 76.46 2.52 52.16
C HIS A 3 75.03 3.05 51.85
N GLY A 4 73.99 2.74 52.62
CA GLY A 4 73.85 1.83 53.77
C GLY A 4 72.40 1.84 54.27
N HIS A 5 71.91 0.70 54.78
CA HIS A 5 70.50 0.47 55.16
C HIS A 5 69.97 1.39 56.27
N ASP A 6 68.64 1.57 56.30
CA ASP A 6 67.82 1.29 57.51
C ASP A 6 66.32 1.07 57.17
N HIS A 7 65.62 0.37 58.07
CA HIS A 7 64.18 -0.04 58.08
C HIS A 7 63.69 -0.06 59.56
N PRO A 8 62.42 -0.36 59.92
CA PRO A 8 61.15 -0.51 59.16
C PRO A 8 60.32 0.80 59.20
N HIS A 9 58.98 0.94 59.07
CA HIS A 9 57.77 0.07 58.96
C HIS A 9 57.00 0.44 57.66
N ASP A 10 56.13 -0.37 57.05
CA ASP A 10 55.02 -1.26 57.48
C ASP A 10 53.70 -0.54 57.85
N HIS A 11 52.87 -0.28 56.84
CA HIS A 11 51.63 -1.04 56.61
C HIS A 11 51.12 -0.85 55.17
N SER A 12 50.40 -1.83 54.63
CA SER A 12 50.09 -1.95 53.20
C SER A 12 48.71 -1.44 52.79
N HIS A 13 48.66 -0.51 51.83
CA HIS A 13 47.48 -0.28 51.00
C HIS A 13 47.90 -0.13 49.53
N THR A 14 47.31 -0.93 48.65
CA THR A 14 47.57 -0.92 47.20
C THR A 14 46.64 0.04 46.47
N HIS A 15 47.19 0.84 45.56
CA HIS A 15 46.42 1.72 44.69
C HIS A 15 45.62 0.95 43.64
N GLY A 16 44.44 1.48 43.29
CA GLY A 16 43.69 1.13 42.09
C GLY A 16 42.96 2.38 41.59
N HIS A 17 43.17 2.78 40.34
CA HIS A 17 42.52 3.95 39.76
C HIS A 17 41.08 3.59 39.35
N GLY A 18 40.15 4.52 39.54
CA GLY A 18 38.75 4.35 39.17
C GLY A 18 38.40 5.08 37.88
N ASP A 19 38.20 4.32 36.80
CA ASP A 19 37.50 4.78 35.60
C ASP A 19 36.02 4.37 35.71
N GLY A 20 35.14 5.35 35.91
CA GLY A 20 33.71 5.12 36.11
C GLY A 20 32.93 5.11 34.80
N HIS A 21 32.41 3.95 34.41
CA HIS A 21 31.40 3.81 33.36
C HIS A 21 30.19 3.03 33.90
N ASP A 22 29.00 3.64 33.85
CA ASP A 22 27.75 3.03 34.32
C ASP A 22 27.36 1.81 33.47
N GLN A 23 27.47 0.61 34.07
CA GLN A 23 26.98 -0.66 33.52
C GLN A 23 25.84 -1.28 34.36
N GLY A 24 25.25 -0.54 35.31
CA GLY A 24 24.30 -1.10 36.29
C GLY A 24 22.84 -1.19 35.83
N ASP A 25 22.35 -0.23 35.02
CA ASP A 25 20.94 0.17 34.94
C ASP A 25 19.98 -0.79 34.15
N MET A 26 20.43 -2.02 33.87
CA MET A 26 19.68 -3.00 33.06
C MET A 26 19.62 -4.41 33.67
N ALA A 27 20.57 -4.81 34.53
CA ALA A 27 20.60 -6.16 35.07
C ALA A 27 19.37 -6.51 35.93
N PRO A 28 18.91 -5.65 36.87
CA PRO A 28 17.74 -5.96 37.69
C PRO A 28 16.45 -6.01 36.87
N VAL A 29 16.37 -5.22 35.80
CA VAL A 29 15.18 -5.10 34.95
C VAL A 29 14.82 -6.44 34.30
N VAL A 30 15.82 -7.20 33.84
CA VAL A 30 15.63 -8.46 33.08
C VAL A 30 15.75 -9.74 33.92
N ASP A 31 16.35 -9.67 35.11
CA ASP A 31 16.53 -10.86 35.97
C ASP A 31 15.22 -11.27 36.68
N LEU A 32 14.51 -12.24 36.09
CA LEU A 32 13.26 -12.79 36.61
C LEU A 32 13.37 -13.48 37.98
N THR A 33 14.58 -13.66 38.55
CA THR A 33 14.73 -14.15 39.94
C THR A 33 14.49 -13.06 40.98
N ILE A 34 14.67 -11.78 40.62
CA ILE A 34 14.39 -10.63 41.49
C ILE A 34 12.88 -10.36 41.51
N PRO A 35 12.20 -10.33 42.68
CA PRO A 35 10.79 -9.97 42.77
C PRO A 35 10.50 -8.55 42.31
N ASP A 36 9.34 -8.34 41.66
CA ASP A 36 8.91 -7.01 41.17
C ASP A 36 8.80 -5.94 42.28
N ALA A 37 8.68 -6.35 43.55
CA ALA A 37 8.63 -5.46 44.71
C ALA A 37 10.01 -4.95 45.17
N GLU A 38 11.10 -5.51 44.66
CA GLU A 38 12.48 -5.12 44.99
C GLU A 38 13.09 -4.16 43.94
N LEU A 39 12.36 -3.90 42.84
CA LEU A 39 12.76 -2.95 41.80
C LEU A 39 12.33 -1.51 42.13
N SER A 40 13.12 -0.54 41.68
CA SER A 40 12.64 0.85 41.64
C SER A 40 11.46 1.02 40.66
N PRO A 41 10.62 2.06 40.82
CA PRO A 41 9.51 2.31 39.89
C PRO A 41 9.93 2.45 38.42
N SER A 42 11.14 2.96 38.15
CA SER A 42 11.72 3.06 36.82
C SER A 42 12.08 1.68 36.24
N GLU A 43 12.73 0.82 37.03
CA GLU A 43 13.10 -0.54 36.60
C GLU A 43 11.86 -1.41 36.42
N LEU A 44 10.89 -1.31 37.32
CA LEU A 44 9.61 -2.03 37.22
C LEU A 44 8.83 -1.61 35.96
N SER A 45 8.81 -0.32 35.63
CA SER A 45 8.20 0.19 34.39
C SER A 45 8.89 -0.38 33.14
N ARG A 46 10.23 -0.37 33.09
CA ARG A 46 11.01 -1.01 32.00
C ARG A 46 10.76 -2.52 31.93
N ARG A 47 10.70 -3.23 33.06
CA ARG A 47 10.39 -4.67 33.11
C ARG A 47 8.99 -4.96 32.58
N GLN A 48 7.99 -4.14 32.92
CA GLN A 48 6.65 -4.27 32.37
C GLN A 48 6.61 -4.02 30.86
N MET A 49 7.41 -3.08 30.34
CA MET A 49 7.62 -2.89 28.90
C MET A 49 8.22 -4.15 28.25
N PHE A 50 9.28 -4.73 28.82
CA PHE A 50 9.88 -5.95 28.28
C PHE A 50 8.97 -7.19 28.37
N ARG A 51 8.14 -7.32 29.41
CA ARG A 51 7.09 -8.36 29.47
C ARG A 51 6.04 -8.17 28.38
N ARG A 52 5.57 -6.93 28.14
CA ARG A 52 4.59 -6.62 27.07
C ARG A 52 5.17 -6.86 25.67
N ALA A 53 6.49 -6.68 25.50
CA ALA A 53 7.21 -6.98 24.26
C ALA A 53 7.61 -8.47 24.11
N GLY A 54 7.29 -9.34 25.07
CA GLY A 54 7.67 -10.76 25.04
C GLY A 54 9.16 -11.06 25.26
N LEU A 55 9.97 -10.06 25.62
CA LEU A 55 11.44 -10.12 25.65
C LEU A 55 12.03 -10.76 26.92
N LEU A 56 11.22 -11.40 27.76
CA LEU A 56 11.63 -12.04 29.02
C LEU A 56 11.27 -13.53 29.02
N GLY A 57 11.95 -14.28 28.15
CA GLY A 57 11.91 -15.75 28.09
C GLY A 57 13.21 -16.39 28.58
N ALA A 58 13.14 -17.65 29.02
CA ALA A 58 14.29 -18.38 29.55
C ALA A 58 15.31 -18.74 28.45
N GLY A 59 16.43 -18.01 28.37
CA GLY A 59 17.54 -18.34 27.47
C GLY A 59 18.59 -17.24 27.26
N LEU A 60 18.27 -15.96 27.50
CA LEU A 60 19.19 -14.84 27.25
C LEU A 60 20.10 -14.57 28.45
N THR A 61 21.41 -14.74 28.27
CA THR A 61 22.44 -14.33 29.25
C THR A 61 23.16 -13.07 28.77
N ALA A 62 23.53 -12.19 29.71
CA ALA A 62 24.01 -10.83 29.40
C ALA A 62 25.35 -10.76 28.62
N ALA A 63 26.08 -11.87 28.51
CA ALA A 63 27.41 -11.90 27.90
C ALA A 63 27.43 -11.69 26.36
N GLY A 64 26.31 -11.92 25.66
CA GLY A 64 26.27 -11.80 24.19
C GLY A 64 26.21 -10.36 23.64
N VAL A 65 25.84 -9.38 24.48
CA VAL A 65 25.35 -8.06 24.02
C VAL A 65 26.41 -7.22 23.29
N LEU A 66 27.70 -7.41 23.57
CA LEU A 66 28.78 -6.63 22.96
C LEU A 66 29.20 -7.12 21.55
N GLY A 67 28.97 -8.39 21.22
CA GLY A 67 29.03 -8.86 19.83
C GLY A 67 27.74 -8.49 19.07
N ALA A 68 26.60 -8.58 19.77
CA ALA A 68 25.28 -8.41 19.20
C ALA A 68 25.00 -7.02 18.59
N GLN A 69 25.77 -5.95 18.85
CA GLN A 69 25.52 -4.68 18.16
C GLN A 69 25.91 -4.72 16.67
N GLY A 70 27.01 -5.38 16.33
CA GLY A 70 27.38 -5.62 14.93
C GLY A 70 26.44 -6.63 14.27
N GLU A 71 26.10 -7.70 14.98
CA GLU A 71 25.24 -8.76 14.47
C GLU A 71 23.76 -8.36 14.39
N ALA A 72 23.26 -7.46 15.25
CA ALA A 72 21.89 -6.93 15.18
C ALA A 72 21.73 -5.80 14.15
N ALA A 73 22.77 -5.00 13.90
CA ALA A 73 22.78 -4.11 12.73
C ALA A 73 22.77 -4.95 11.44
N ALA A 74 23.55 -6.04 11.40
CA ALA A 74 23.51 -7.01 10.30
C ALA A 74 22.17 -7.73 10.20
N SER A 75 21.56 -8.18 11.32
CA SER A 75 20.28 -8.88 11.32
C SER A 75 19.11 -7.98 10.99
N ALA A 76 19.09 -6.72 11.44
CA ALA A 76 18.11 -5.74 10.98
C ALA A 76 18.26 -5.48 9.47
N SER A 77 19.49 -5.48 8.93
CA SER A 77 19.73 -5.36 7.49
C SER A 77 19.33 -6.62 6.69
N SER A 78 19.48 -7.82 7.27
CA SER A 78 19.12 -9.09 6.62
C SER A 78 17.63 -9.42 6.77
N GLU A 79 17.00 -9.05 7.88
CA GLU A 79 15.55 -8.99 8.02
C GLU A 79 14.94 -7.98 7.06
N ARG A 80 15.52 -6.78 6.90
CA ARG A 80 15.10 -5.86 5.83
C ARG A 80 15.18 -6.53 4.46
N ARG A 81 16.32 -7.16 4.11
CA ARG A 81 16.47 -7.95 2.87
C ARG A 81 15.61 -9.22 2.78
N ALA A 82 14.90 -9.60 3.84
CA ALA A 82 13.92 -10.68 3.85
C ALA A 82 12.46 -10.17 3.91
N ARG A 83 12.25 -8.90 4.30
CA ARG A 83 10.97 -8.19 4.29
C ARG A 83 10.73 -7.51 2.93
N HIS A 84 11.70 -6.75 2.44
CA HIS A 84 11.71 -6.25 1.07
C HIS A 84 12.06 -7.40 0.14
N GLY A 85 11.28 -7.58 -0.93
CA GLY A 85 11.66 -8.48 -2.01
C GLY A 85 12.78 -7.87 -2.85
N ASP A 86 14.04 -8.05 -2.47
CA ASP A 86 15.18 -7.78 -3.36
C ASP A 86 15.06 -8.74 -4.57
N GLU A 87 14.85 -8.23 -5.79
CA GLU A 87 15.02 -9.00 -7.03
C GLU A 87 16.43 -8.73 -7.62
N PRO A 88 17.47 -9.48 -7.23
CA PRO A 88 18.85 -9.24 -7.66
C PRO A 88 19.10 -9.51 -9.16
N ARG A 89 18.06 -9.95 -9.90
CA ARG A 89 18.12 -10.15 -11.35
C ARG A 89 18.09 -8.81 -12.12
N ASP A 90 17.38 -7.81 -11.60
CA ASP A 90 17.30 -6.46 -12.21
C ASP A 90 17.72 -5.34 -11.27
N GLY A 91 17.83 -5.60 -9.96
CA GLY A 91 18.10 -4.55 -8.96
C GLY A 91 16.86 -3.75 -8.57
N TYR A 92 15.69 -4.39 -8.60
CA TYR A 92 14.48 -3.85 -8.01
C TYR A 92 14.39 -4.27 -6.54
N HIS A 93 14.00 -3.34 -5.68
CA HIS A 93 13.51 -3.60 -4.33
C HIS A 93 11.98 -3.52 -4.40
N TRP A 94 11.27 -4.58 -4.03
CA TRP A 94 9.82 -4.53 -3.85
C TRP A 94 9.52 -3.84 -2.52
N LEU A 95 9.16 -2.56 -2.61
CA LEU A 95 8.87 -1.67 -1.49
C LEU A 95 7.36 -1.62 -1.23
N ALA A 96 6.92 -2.02 -0.03
CA ALA A 96 5.51 -2.02 0.34
C ALA A 96 5.05 -0.61 0.75
N GLY A 97 3.82 -0.23 0.42
CA GLY A 97 3.30 1.07 0.79
C GLY A 97 1.81 1.23 0.63
N ASP A 98 1.38 2.45 0.95
CA ASP A 98 -0.01 2.89 1.03
C ASP A 98 -0.08 4.35 0.54
N HIS A 99 -1.11 4.68 -0.25
CA HIS A 99 -1.22 5.98 -0.90
C HIS A 99 -2.46 6.79 -0.48
N HIS A 100 -3.24 6.34 0.49
CA HIS A 100 -4.51 6.98 0.85
C HIS A 100 -4.77 6.91 2.37
N ILE A 101 -4.45 8.01 3.06
CA ILE A 101 -4.30 8.05 4.53
C ILE A 101 -4.73 9.42 5.07
N HIS A 102 -5.66 9.42 6.01
CA HIS A 102 -6.35 10.62 6.50
C HIS A 102 -5.99 10.91 7.96
N THR A 103 -5.61 12.15 8.24
CA THR A 103 -5.09 12.55 9.55
C THR A 103 -6.06 13.48 10.26
N GLN A 104 -5.69 13.93 11.46
CA GLN A 104 -6.37 15.01 12.16
C GLN A 104 -6.37 16.36 11.41
N HIS A 105 -5.62 16.50 10.31
CA HIS A 105 -5.68 17.66 9.40
C HIS A 105 -6.75 17.50 8.30
N SER A 106 -7.42 16.35 8.24
CA SER A 106 -8.62 16.08 7.45
C SER A 106 -9.93 16.28 8.25
N SER A 107 -11.07 16.38 7.56
CA SER A 107 -12.41 16.60 8.13
C SER A 107 -13.01 15.41 8.89
N ASP A 108 -12.36 14.26 8.77
CA ASP A 108 -12.93 12.92 8.90
C ASP A 108 -11.92 12.00 9.62
N GLY A 109 -10.63 12.14 9.32
CA GLY A 109 -9.52 11.50 10.03
C GLY A 109 -9.41 11.86 11.52
N GLN A 110 -8.74 10.99 12.28
CA GLN A 110 -8.55 11.12 13.73
C GLN A 110 -7.07 11.24 14.17
N TYR A 111 -6.14 10.62 13.45
CA TYR A 111 -4.78 10.38 13.95
C TYR A 111 -3.75 11.40 13.49
N ARG A 112 -2.62 11.50 14.18
CA ARG A 112 -1.52 12.38 13.78
C ARG A 112 -0.72 11.69 12.68
N VAL A 113 -0.02 12.47 11.85
CA VAL A 113 0.90 11.95 10.82
C VAL A 113 1.89 10.93 11.42
N ILE A 114 2.43 11.22 12.61
CA ILE A 114 3.38 10.32 13.27
C ILE A 114 2.76 9.01 13.74
N ASP A 115 1.47 8.98 14.11
CA ASP A 115 0.80 7.77 14.55
C ASP A 115 0.63 6.81 13.36
N HIS A 116 0.15 7.32 12.23
CA HIS A 116 0.08 6.56 10.97
C HIS A 116 1.45 6.06 10.53
N VAL A 117 2.47 6.92 10.49
CA VAL A 117 3.82 6.52 10.03
C VAL A 117 4.48 5.51 10.98
N GLN A 118 4.22 5.56 12.28
CA GLN A 118 4.68 4.53 13.23
C GLN A 118 3.99 3.19 13.01
N HIS A 119 2.66 3.16 12.85
CA HIS A 119 1.92 1.92 12.58
C HIS A 119 2.29 1.34 11.21
N GLY A 120 2.30 2.14 10.16
CA GLY A 120 2.70 1.72 8.82
C GLY A 120 4.11 1.13 8.78
N ASN A 121 5.10 1.78 9.41
CA ASN A 121 6.46 1.25 9.51
C ASN A 121 6.50 -0.09 10.28
N ALA A 122 5.78 -0.20 11.41
CA ALA A 122 5.69 -1.44 12.19
C ALA A 122 5.00 -2.58 11.42
N TYR A 123 4.03 -2.26 10.57
CA TYR A 123 3.32 -3.20 9.70
C TYR A 123 4.04 -3.47 8.37
N GLY A 124 5.20 -2.85 8.15
CA GLY A 124 6.14 -3.17 7.08
C GLY A 124 6.08 -2.25 5.85
N LEU A 125 5.54 -1.03 5.96
CA LEU A 125 5.51 -0.05 4.87
C LEU A 125 6.83 0.73 4.74
N ASP A 126 7.42 0.62 3.55
CA ASP A 126 8.56 1.39 3.05
C ASP A 126 8.18 2.81 2.61
N TRP A 127 6.94 3.03 2.17
CA TRP A 127 6.48 4.33 1.69
C TRP A 127 5.00 4.57 1.99
N MET A 128 4.64 5.83 2.22
CA MET A 128 3.29 6.25 2.63
C MET A 128 2.97 7.62 2.04
N VAL A 129 1.74 7.84 1.56
CA VAL A 129 1.24 9.17 1.17
C VAL A 129 0.22 9.65 2.18
N ILE A 130 0.38 10.86 2.71
CA ILE A 130 -0.64 11.53 3.53
C ILE A 130 -1.54 12.37 2.61
N THR A 131 -2.85 12.11 2.65
CA THR A 131 -3.83 12.58 1.65
C THR A 131 -5.09 13.13 2.30
N ASP A 132 -4.95 14.06 3.26
CA ASP A 132 -6.10 14.68 3.90
C ASP A 132 -7.12 15.23 2.88
N HIS A 133 -8.42 15.10 3.19
CA HIS A 133 -9.53 15.30 2.27
C HIS A 133 -9.69 16.75 1.83
N GLY A 134 -9.77 16.97 0.52
CA GLY A 134 -9.97 18.29 -0.07
C GLY A 134 -11.23 18.97 0.48
N SER A 135 -11.09 20.20 0.99
CA SER A 135 -12.20 20.92 1.63
C SER A 135 -11.92 22.42 1.78
N VAL A 136 -12.97 23.23 1.95
CA VAL A 136 -12.84 24.70 2.11
C VAL A 136 -11.96 25.10 3.32
N ALA A 137 -11.91 24.27 4.38
CA ALA A 137 -11.03 24.48 5.52
C ALA A 137 -9.60 23.98 5.25
N HIS A 138 -9.44 22.84 4.57
CA HIS A 138 -8.14 22.28 4.21
C HIS A 138 -7.39 23.16 3.18
N ALA A 139 -8.03 23.49 2.05
CA ALA A 139 -7.50 24.39 1.01
C ALA A 139 -7.02 25.75 1.54
N LYS A 140 -7.69 26.25 2.58
CA LYS A 140 -7.39 27.54 3.23
C LYS A 140 -6.29 27.44 4.29
N ILE A 141 -6.21 26.32 5.02
CA ILE A 141 -5.41 26.19 6.26
C ILE A 141 -4.67 24.84 6.36
N GLY A 142 -5.34 23.71 6.12
CA GLY A 142 -4.84 22.35 6.37
C GLY A 142 -3.55 22.00 5.61
N VAL A 143 -3.48 22.29 4.30
CA VAL A 143 -2.31 21.94 3.44
C VAL A 143 -0.98 22.43 4.02
N GLU A 144 -0.98 23.62 4.64
CA GLU A 144 0.19 24.24 5.28
C GLU A 144 0.42 23.76 6.73
N LYS A 145 -0.62 23.26 7.41
CA LYS A 145 -0.54 22.74 8.78
C LYS A 145 -0.09 21.29 8.88
N VAL A 146 -0.38 20.45 7.88
CA VAL A 146 0.07 19.04 7.87
C VAL A 146 1.56 18.91 7.51
N ASN A 147 2.11 19.79 6.66
CA ASN A 147 3.49 19.67 6.19
C ASN A 147 4.55 19.67 7.32
N PRO A 148 4.50 20.54 8.36
CA PRO A 148 5.42 20.47 9.48
C PRO A 148 5.44 19.11 10.20
N ASP A 149 4.30 18.44 10.33
CA ASP A 149 4.15 17.12 10.94
C ASP A 149 4.70 16.02 10.02
N ILE A 150 4.46 16.11 8.70
CA ILE A 150 5.09 15.24 7.69
C ILE A 150 6.62 15.38 7.72
N VAL A 151 7.14 16.60 7.71
CA VAL A 151 8.59 16.86 7.78
C VAL A 151 9.17 16.45 9.14
N ALA A 152 8.38 16.43 10.23
CA ALA A 152 8.77 15.78 11.48
C ALA A 152 8.85 14.26 11.35
N ALA A 153 7.82 13.60 10.80
CA ALA A 153 7.81 12.15 10.59
C ALA A 153 8.99 11.69 9.70
N ARG A 154 9.25 12.38 8.57
CA ARG A 154 10.41 12.15 7.69
C ARG A 154 11.78 12.20 8.40
N ARG A 155 11.90 12.99 9.48
CA ARG A 155 13.15 13.10 10.28
C ARG A 155 13.28 11.99 11.33
N LEU A 156 12.14 11.54 11.88
CA LEU A 156 12.07 10.56 12.96
C LEU A 156 12.13 9.12 12.43
N ILE A 157 11.30 8.78 11.44
CA ILE A 157 11.15 7.44 10.88
C ILE A 157 11.79 7.41 9.49
N LYS A 158 13.13 7.32 9.46
CA LYS A 158 13.93 7.43 8.21
C LYS A 158 13.77 6.23 7.26
N ASP A 159 13.27 5.11 7.77
CA ASP A 159 13.03 3.88 7.02
C ASP A 159 11.59 3.78 6.47
N THR A 160 10.85 4.90 6.44
CA THR A 160 9.61 5.04 5.66
C THR A 160 9.60 6.37 4.90
N LEU A 161 9.36 6.32 3.59
CA LEU A 161 9.26 7.48 2.69
C LEU A 161 7.86 8.11 2.79
N VAL A 162 7.73 9.24 3.49
CA VAL A 162 6.44 9.93 3.68
C VAL A 162 6.24 11.04 2.64
N PHE A 163 5.33 10.85 1.69
CA PHE A 163 4.90 11.87 0.74
C PHE A 163 3.80 12.77 1.34
N GLN A 164 3.66 13.99 0.82
CA GLN A 164 2.44 14.78 0.99
C GLN A 164 1.63 14.74 -0.31
N GLY A 165 0.33 14.56 -0.18
CA GLY A 165 -0.65 14.64 -1.24
C GLY A 165 -1.93 15.32 -0.78
N LEU A 166 -3.03 14.89 -1.38
CA LEU A 166 -4.40 15.36 -1.21
C LEU A 166 -5.32 14.22 -1.66
N GLU A 167 -6.38 13.89 -0.91
CA GLU A 167 -7.53 13.23 -1.54
C GLU A 167 -8.32 14.33 -2.26
N TRP A 168 -8.21 14.32 -3.58
CA TRP A 168 -8.84 15.29 -4.46
C TRP A 168 -10.28 14.87 -4.72
N ASN A 169 -11.25 15.74 -4.43
CA ASN A 169 -12.60 15.58 -4.94
C ASN A 169 -12.52 15.79 -6.46
N ILE A 170 -12.68 14.76 -7.29
CA ILE A 170 -12.51 14.90 -8.74
C ILE A 170 -13.76 15.62 -9.30
N PRO A 171 -13.63 16.74 -10.02
CA PRO A 171 -14.76 17.35 -10.71
C PRO A 171 -15.45 16.35 -11.66
N ALA A 172 -16.78 16.25 -11.59
CA ALA A 172 -17.67 15.27 -12.24
C ALA A 172 -17.55 13.79 -11.82
N ALA A 173 -16.58 13.41 -10.99
CA ALA A 173 -16.31 12.00 -10.60
C ALA A 173 -16.30 11.82 -9.07
N GLU A 174 -15.81 10.68 -8.55
CA GLU A 174 -15.66 10.46 -7.11
C GLU A 174 -14.37 11.15 -6.58
N HIS A 175 -13.42 10.43 -5.97
CA HIS A 175 -12.21 11.03 -5.41
C HIS A 175 -10.94 10.44 -6.03
N GLY A 176 -9.78 11.07 -5.81
CA GLY A 176 -8.51 10.52 -6.26
C GLY A 176 -7.29 11.01 -5.49
N THR A 177 -6.35 10.10 -5.28
CA THR A 177 -5.03 10.38 -4.71
C THR A 177 -4.23 11.27 -5.65
N VAL A 178 -3.90 12.49 -5.22
CA VAL A 178 -2.95 13.38 -5.91
C VAL A 178 -1.74 13.61 -5.00
N PHE A 179 -0.52 13.36 -5.49
CA PHE A 179 0.70 13.62 -4.71
C PHE A 179 1.89 14.04 -5.57
N VAL A 180 2.89 14.64 -4.92
CA VAL A 180 4.07 15.24 -5.55
C VAL A 180 5.36 14.75 -4.91
N ALA A 181 6.46 14.80 -5.67
CA ALA A 181 7.80 14.56 -5.13
C ALA A 181 8.12 15.60 -4.02
N PRO A 182 8.59 15.17 -2.83
CA PRO A 182 8.93 16.08 -1.75
C PRO A 182 10.03 17.07 -2.13
N GLY A 183 9.76 18.35 -1.91
CA GLY A 183 10.66 19.43 -2.30
C GLY A 183 10.16 20.81 -1.85
N PRO A 184 10.93 21.89 -2.09
CA PRO A 184 10.64 23.22 -1.54
C PRO A 184 9.31 23.83 -1.99
N ASN A 185 8.68 23.29 -3.03
CA ASN A 185 7.38 23.75 -3.54
C ASN A 185 6.25 22.73 -3.36
N GLU A 186 6.40 21.65 -2.56
CA GLU A 186 5.37 20.60 -2.41
C GLU A 186 4.04 21.21 -1.93
N VAL A 187 4.08 21.92 -0.80
CA VAL A 187 2.93 22.62 -0.17
C VAL A 187 2.33 23.65 -1.12
N ALA A 188 3.18 24.49 -1.73
CA ALA A 188 2.73 25.56 -2.61
C ALA A 188 2.07 25.01 -3.89
N THR A 189 2.42 23.80 -4.34
CA THR A 189 1.85 23.18 -5.54
C THR A 189 0.52 22.50 -5.22
N LEU A 190 0.45 21.75 -4.12
CA LEU A 190 -0.79 21.12 -3.63
C LEU A 190 -1.85 22.17 -3.27
N LYS A 191 -1.48 23.26 -2.57
CA LYS A 191 -2.41 24.33 -2.20
C LYS A 191 -2.96 25.07 -3.41
N GLU A 192 -2.15 25.34 -4.43
CA GLU A 192 -2.62 25.96 -5.68
C GLU A 192 -3.52 25.00 -6.49
N PHE A 193 -3.25 23.70 -6.43
CA PHE A 193 -4.08 22.68 -7.07
C PHE A 193 -5.47 22.60 -6.42
N GLU A 194 -5.55 22.40 -5.10
CA GLU A 194 -6.83 22.28 -4.37
C GLU A 194 -7.71 23.53 -4.56
N ASN A 195 -7.16 24.73 -4.37
CA ASN A 195 -7.90 25.99 -4.54
C ASN A 195 -8.36 26.24 -6.00
N SER A 196 -7.73 25.59 -6.97
CA SER A 196 -8.04 25.75 -8.41
C SER A 196 -8.99 24.68 -8.96
N PHE A 197 -8.87 23.43 -8.52
CA PHE A 197 -9.43 22.25 -9.21
C PHE A 197 -10.21 21.27 -8.31
N ASP A 198 -10.25 21.44 -6.99
CA ASP A 198 -10.99 20.51 -6.12
C ASP A 198 -12.51 20.62 -6.25
N GLY A 199 -13.19 19.50 -6.53
CA GLY A 199 -14.64 19.43 -6.76
C GLY A 199 -15.50 20.01 -5.64
N SER A 200 -15.09 19.86 -4.37
CA SER A 200 -15.77 20.45 -3.22
C SER A 200 -15.48 21.95 -3.08
N VAL A 201 -14.23 22.38 -3.29
CA VAL A 201 -13.85 23.80 -3.26
C VAL A 201 -14.43 24.61 -4.43
N LYS A 202 -14.63 23.97 -5.59
CA LYS A 202 -15.18 24.61 -6.82
C LYS A 202 -16.68 24.39 -7.00
N ASN A 203 -17.35 23.59 -6.15
CA ASN A 203 -18.74 23.16 -6.32
C ASN A 203 -18.97 22.51 -7.71
N ALA A 204 -18.11 21.54 -8.04
CA ALA A 204 -17.99 20.93 -9.36
C ALA A 204 -18.15 19.40 -9.35
N GLY A 205 -18.78 18.84 -8.31
CA GLY A 205 -19.05 17.39 -8.20
C GLY A 205 -20.18 16.86 -9.11
N ALA A 206 -21.02 17.75 -9.68
CA ALA A 206 -22.12 17.32 -10.54
C ALA A 206 -21.61 16.82 -11.92
N ASN A 207 -22.18 15.73 -12.43
CA ASN A 207 -21.79 15.12 -13.69
C ASN A 207 -22.13 16.03 -14.88
N THR A 208 -21.12 16.76 -15.40
CA THR A 208 -21.27 17.71 -16.52
C THR A 208 -19.96 17.89 -17.30
N PRO A 209 -20.01 18.15 -18.62
CA PRO A 209 -18.82 18.40 -19.45
C PRO A 209 -17.95 19.58 -19.02
N GLN A 210 -18.52 20.54 -18.27
CA GLN A 210 -17.77 21.66 -17.70
C GLN A 210 -16.91 21.22 -16.51
N ASN A 211 -17.39 20.26 -15.73
CA ASN A 211 -16.69 19.71 -14.58
C ASN A 211 -15.68 18.64 -15.03
N GLU A 212 -16.02 17.75 -15.97
CA GLU A 212 -15.05 16.84 -16.62
C GLU A 212 -13.82 17.61 -17.14
N ALA A 213 -14.06 18.74 -17.82
CA ALA A 213 -13.00 19.61 -18.35
C ALA A 213 -12.16 20.27 -17.23
N LEU A 214 -12.72 20.48 -16.03
CA LEU A 214 -12.00 20.98 -14.87
C LEU A 214 -11.08 19.92 -14.26
N ALA A 215 -11.49 18.65 -14.23
CA ALA A 215 -10.62 17.54 -13.86
C ALA A 215 -9.41 17.44 -14.80
N ILE A 216 -9.66 17.48 -16.12
CA ILE A 216 -8.63 17.54 -17.15
C ILE A 216 -7.72 18.77 -16.97
N ALA A 217 -8.26 19.93 -16.57
CA ALA A 217 -7.47 21.12 -16.27
C ALA A 217 -6.55 20.94 -15.04
N GLY A 218 -6.99 20.22 -14.01
CA GLY A 218 -6.17 19.85 -12.86
C GLY A 218 -4.99 18.96 -13.24
N LEU A 219 -5.24 17.89 -14.02
CA LEU A 219 -4.17 17.03 -14.54
C LEU A 219 -3.16 17.82 -15.40
N ASN A 220 -3.66 18.72 -16.26
CA ASN A 220 -2.85 19.62 -17.07
C ASN A 220 -2.00 20.59 -16.22
N PHE A 221 -2.44 20.97 -15.02
CA PHE A 221 -1.66 21.78 -14.08
C PHE A 221 -0.50 20.97 -13.48
N LEU A 222 -0.76 19.75 -12.99
CA LEU A 222 0.26 18.87 -12.41
C LEU A 222 1.37 18.55 -13.44
N ALA A 223 0.99 18.19 -14.66
CA ALA A 223 1.92 17.97 -15.76
C ALA A 223 2.76 19.22 -16.09
N GLN A 224 2.15 20.42 -16.03
CA GLN A 224 2.89 21.67 -16.17
C GLN A 224 3.82 21.98 -14.99
N ALA A 225 3.47 21.60 -13.76
CA ALA A 225 4.33 21.78 -12.59
C ALA A 225 5.61 20.95 -12.71
N VAL A 226 5.49 19.67 -13.11
CA VAL A 226 6.62 18.78 -13.40
C VAL A 226 7.44 19.31 -14.59
N LYS A 227 6.79 19.61 -15.72
CA LYS A 227 7.46 20.12 -16.94
C LYS A 227 8.22 21.44 -16.73
N LYS A 228 7.76 22.29 -15.80
CA LYS A 228 8.43 23.55 -15.41
C LYS A 228 9.44 23.37 -14.27
N ARG A 229 9.63 22.15 -13.74
CA ARG A 229 10.45 21.82 -12.56
C ARG A 229 10.08 22.64 -11.31
N ARG A 230 8.77 22.85 -11.11
CA ARG A 230 8.21 23.40 -9.86
C ARG A 230 8.28 22.32 -8.77
N VAL A 231 7.87 21.10 -9.12
CA VAL A 231 8.14 19.87 -8.37
C VAL A 231 8.89 18.92 -9.31
N ASP A 232 9.68 18.00 -8.76
CA ASP A 232 10.45 17.05 -9.58
C ASP A 232 9.54 15.98 -10.23
N ASP A 233 8.42 15.63 -9.57
CA ASP A 233 7.46 14.66 -10.06
C ASP A 233 6.05 14.87 -9.44
N ALA A 234 5.01 14.32 -10.08
CA ALA A 234 3.61 14.32 -9.62
C ALA A 234 2.83 13.12 -10.18
N LEU A 235 1.85 12.62 -9.41
CA LEU A 235 0.99 11.48 -9.77
C LEU A 235 -0.47 11.70 -9.37
N PHE A 236 -1.38 11.06 -10.12
CA PHE A 236 -2.81 10.92 -9.87
C PHE A 236 -3.24 9.46 -10.00
N LEU A 237 -4.03 8.98 -9.04
CA LEU A 237 -4.78 7.73 -9.11
C LEU A 237 -6.22 7.99 -8.69
N ALA A 238 -7.21 7.41 -9.38
CA ALA A 238 -8.61 7.45 -8.95
C ALA A 238 -8.80 6.53 -7.73
N ASN A 239 -9.55 6.97 -6.72
CA ASN A 239 -9.88 6.19 -5.54
C ASN A 239 -11.29 5.59 -5.69
N HIS A 240 -11.52 4.42 -5.09
CA HIS A 240 -12.81 3.74 -4.92
C HIS A 240 -13.78 3.83 -6.13
N PRO A 241 -13.32 3.61 -7.37
CA PRO A 241 -13.93 4.20 -8.57
C PRO A 241 -15.32 3.66 -8.92
N ALA A 242 -15.65 2.41 -8.56
CA ALA A 242 -17.00 1.87 -8.76
C ALA A 242 -17.96 2.09 -7.58
N ARG A 243 -17.50 2.67 -6.45
CA ARG A 243 -18.24 2.73 -5.17
C ARG A 243 -19.56 3.49 -5.27
N LYS A 244 -19.55 4.69 -5.85
CA LYS A 244 -20.76 5.45 -6.21
C LYS A 244 -21.11 5.33 -7.71
N GLY A 245 -20.30 4.63 -8.50
CA GLY A 245 -20.49 4.46 -9.94
C GLY A 245 -20.56 5.78 -10.70
N ILE A 246 -19.78 6.79 -10.29
CA ILE A 246 -19.78 8.12 -10.92
C ILE A 246 -18.77 8.11 -12.07
N ASP A 247 -17.50 7.82 -11.79
CA ASP A 247 -16.39 7.72 -12.73
C ASP A 247 -16.78 6.97 -14.02
N SER A 248 -16.98 7.68 -15.11
CA SER A 248 -17.41 7.04 -16.36
C SER A 248 -16.22 6.41 -17.11
N PRO A 249 -16.47 5.39 -17.98
CA PRO A 249 -15.41 4.79 -18.78
C PRO A 249 -14.76 5.79 -19.75
N HIS A 250 -15.49 6.81 -20.22
CA HIS A 250 -14.93 7.85 -21.08
C HIS A 250 -14.08 8.88 -20.32
N GLU A 251 -14.41 9.20 -19.08
CA GLU A 251 -13.58 10.05 -18.20
C GLU A 251 -12.27 9.37 -17.84
N ILE A 252 -12.30 8.11 -17.38
CA ILE A 252 -11.10 7.33 -17.05
C ILE A 252 -10.15 7.27 -18.27
N ARG A 253 -10.70 7.02 -19.46
CA ARG A 253 -9.97 7.13 -20.73
C ARG A 253 -9.45 8.54 -20.98
N GLY A 254 -10.25 9.57 -20.74
CA GLY A 254 -9.93 10.98 -20.91
C GLY A 254 -8.77 11.45 -20.02
N TRP A 255 -8.78 11.10 -18.73
CA TRP A 255 -7.70 11.40 -17.78
C TRP A 255 -6.38 10.78 -18.25
N ARG A 256 -6.42 9.49 -18.63
CA ARG A 256 -5.23 8.76 -19.10
C ARG A 256 -4.72 9.28 -20.45
N ASP A 257 -5.60 9.64 -21.38
CA ASP A 257 -5.24 10.17 -22.70
C ASP A 257 -4.72 11.61 -22.62
N ALA A 258 -5.21 12.41 -21.66
CA ALA A 258 -4.79 13.80 -21.50
C ALA A 258 -3.40 13.93 -20.84
N GLN A 259 -3.11 13.16 -19.78
CA GLN A 259 -1.84 13.24 -19.04
C GLN A 259 -1.32 11.86 -18.60
N PRO A 260 -0.81 11.03 -19.53
CA PRO A 260 -0.32 9.68 -19.24
C PRO A 260 0.91 9.61 -18.31
N ASP A 261 1.64 10.71 -18.11
CA ASP A 261 2.74 10.76 -17.14
C ASP A 261 2.28 11.09 -15.71
N ILE A 262 1.02 11.52 -15.53
CA ILE A 262 0.43 11.90 -14.24
C ILE A 262 -0.68 10.93 -13.84
N ALA A 263 -1.67 10.72 -14.70
CA ALA A 263 -2.83 9.86 -14.46
C ALA A 263 -2.49 8.40 -14.76
N VAL A 264 -2.09 7.65 -13.73
CA VAL A 264 -1.42 6.35 -13.90
C VAL A 264 -2.28 5.14 -13.57
N GLY A 265 -3.37 5.28 -12.82
CA GLY A 265 -4.18 4.14 -12.43
C GLY A 265 -5.30 4.48 -11.48
N MET A 266 -5.78 3.45 -10.80
CA MET A 266 -6.84 3.51 -9.80
C MET A 266 -6.53 2.59 -8.62
N GLU A 267 -7.19 2.86 -7.51
CA GLU A 267 -7.39 1.92 -6.42
C GLU A 267 -8.15 0.69 -6.93
N GLY A 268 -7.45 -0.43 -7.09
CA GLY A 268 -8.01 -1.69 -7.55
C GLY A 268 -8.57 -2.55 -6.42
N ALA A 269 -8.15 -2.30 -5.18
CA ALA A 269 -8.82 -2.77 -3.98
C ALA A 269 -9.01 -1.59 -3.01
N PRO A 270 -10.27 -1.26 -2.64
CA PRO A 270 -10.56 -0.16 -1.72
C PRO A 270 -9.89 -0.33 -0.35
N GLY A 271 -9.66 0.78 0.34
CA GLY A 271 -9.49 0.79 1.80
C GLY A 271 -10.76 0.39 2.55
N HIS A 272 -10.96 0.87 3.78
CA HIS A 272 -12.12 0.54 4.64
C HIS A 272 -12.49 -0.96 4.70
N GLN A 273 -11.49 -1.86 4.64
CA GLN A 273 -11.71 -3.30 4.50
C GLN A 273 -12.36 -3.94 5.76
N ALA A 274 -12.20 -3.34 6.94
CA ALA A 274 -12.83 -3.80 8.18
C ALA A 274 -14.35 -3.53 8.22
N ALA A 275 -14.89 -2.70 7.32
CA ALA A 275 -16.34 -2.39 7.25
C ALA A 275 -17.20 -3.66 7.01
N GLY A 276 -16.64 -4.67 6.33
CA GLY A 276 -17.30 -5.96 6.09
C GLY A 276 -17.32 -6.92 7.28
N ILE A 277 -16.60 -6.63 8.38
CA ILE A 277 -16.58 -7.48 9.58
C ILE A 277 -18.01 -7.59 10.18
N PRO A 278 -18.55 -8.81 10.38
CA PRO A 278 -19.91 -9.00 10.87
C PRO A 278 -20.16 -8.45 12.28
N LYS A 279 -21.40 -8.03 12.54
CA LYS A 279 -21.87 -7.71 13.89
C LYS A 279 -21.88 -8.97 14.79
N PRO A 280 -21.54 -8.85 16.08
CA PRO A 280 -21.27 -7.63 16.84
C PRO A 280 -19.80 -7.15 16.80
N ASN A 281 -18.93 -7.83 16.04
CA ASN A 281 -17.49 -7.61 16.09
C ASN A 281 -16.99 -6.48 15.16
N GLY A 282 -17.83 -6.03 14.22
CA GLY A 282 -17.53 -4.95 13.30
C GLY A 282 -18.76 -4.18 12.83
N ALA A 283 -18.54 -3.25 11.90
CA ALA A 283 -19.56 -2.33 11.40
C ALA A 283 -20.76 -3.04 10.75
N GLY A 284 -20.56 -4.23 10.17
CA GLY A 284 -21.58 -4.98 9.44
C GLY A 284 -22.17 -4.19 8.26
N SER A 285 -21.29 -3.52 7.51
CA SER A 285 -21.56 -2.68 6.34
C SER A 285 -21.11 -3.37 5.04
N GLY A 286 -21.02 -2.65 3.93
CA GLY A 286 -20.29 -3.09 2.75
C GLY A 286 -18.78 -3.05 3.01
N ARG A 287 -18.05 -4.08 2.59
CA ARG A 287 -16.58 -4.09 2.64
C ARG A 287 -16.04 -3.01 1.69
N GLY A 288 -15.19 -2.11 2.19
CA GLY A 288 -14.79 -0.90 1.47
C GLY A 288 -15.78 0.28 1.54
N TYR A 289 -16.86 0.17 2.33
CA TYR A 289 -18.07 0.98 2.21
C TYR A 289 -18.71 0.95 0.80
N TYR A 290 -18.57 -0.18 0.11
CA TYR A 290 -19.34 -0.49 -1.10
C TYR A 290 -20.71 -1.04 -0.67
N ASP A 291 -21.57 -0.13 -0.22
CA ASP A 291 -22.96 -0.40 0.20
C ASP A 291 -23.99 0.59 -0.37
N GLY A 292 -23.56 1.44 -1.30
CA GLY A 292 -24.42 2.38 -2.03
C GLY A 292 -25.20 1.77 -3.20
N GLY A 293 -25.58 2.67 -4.10
CA GLY A 293 -26.30 2.38 -5.35
C GLY A 293 -26.30 3.62 -6.26
N PRO A 294 -26.88 3.53 -7.46
CA PRO A 294 -26.86 4.63 -8.43
C PRO A 294 -27.55 5.89 -7.89
N SER A 295 -26.89 7.02 -8.10
CA SER A 295 -27.34 8.38 -7.77
C SER A 295 -27.83 9.13 -9.04
N ALA A 296 -28.07 10.43 -8.92
CA ALA A 296 -28.40 11.28 -10.08
C ALA A 296 -27.16 11.59 -10.97
N ASP A 297 -25.96 11.52 -10.41
CA ASP A 297 -24.68 11.81 -11.08
C ASP A 297 -23.95 10.53 -11.53
N SER A 298 -24.42 9.35 -11.10
CA SER A 298 -23.82 8.05 -11.43
C SER A 298 -23.99 7.70 -12.92
N PHE A 299 -22.93 7.19 -13.54
CA PHE A 299 -22.94 6.80 -14.96
C PHE A 299 -23.93 5.64 -15.21
N PRO A 300 -24.93 5.78 -16.11
CA PRO A 300 -26.02 4.80 -16.25
C PRO A 300 -25.64 3.38 -16.70
N GLY A 301 -24.40 3.15 -17.15
CA GLY A 301 -23.94 1.84 -17.60
C GLY A 301 -23.47 0.88 -16.50
N TYR A 302 -23.35 1.33 -15.24
CA TYR A 302 -22.91 0.48 -14.13
C TYR A 302 -23.96 -0.58 -13.75
N PRO A 303 -23.59 -1.88 -13.65
CA PRO A 303 -24.50 -2.93 -13.16
C PRO A 303 -24.72 -2.82 -11.64
N ALA A 304 -25.80 -3.38 -11.12
CA ALA A 304 -26.08 -3.36 -9.68
C ALA A 304 -25.00 -4.07 -8.84
N GLU A 305 -24.29 -5.01 -9.46
CA GLU A 305 -23.16 -5.75 -8.91
C GLU A 305 -21.90 -4.90 -8.71
N SER A 306 -21.74 -3.74 -9.37
CA SER A 306 -20.50 -2.94 -9.26
C SER A 306 -20.38 -2.16 -7.95
N TYR A 307 -21.51 -1.89 -7.30
CA TYR A 307 -21.61 -1.19 -6.01
C TYR A 307 -21.22 -2.10 -4.83
N LYS A 308 -20.40 -3.14 -5.09
CA LYS A 308 -19.91 -4.15 -4.15
C LYS A 308 -18.48 -4.54 -4.49
N THR A 309 -17.73 -4.89 -3.47
CA THR A 309 -16.40 -5.52 -3.60
C THR A 309 -16.53 -7.02 -3.94
N PHE A 310 -15.43 -7.57 -4.46
CA PHE A 310 -15.29 -8.98 -4.80
C PHE A 310 -13.96 -9.50 -4.24
N GLY A 311 -14.00 -10.26 -3.14
CA GLY A 311 -12.78 -10.60 -2.39
C GLY A 311 -12.07 -9.36 -1.83
N GLY A 312 -12.84 -8.28 -1.60
CA GLY A 312 -12.33 -6.96 -1.22
C GLY A 312 -11.80 -6.11 -2.36
N PHE A 313 -11.77 -6.60 -3.60
CA PHE A 313 -11.32 -5.84 -4.78
C PHE A 313 -12.48 -5.09 -5.45
N ASP A 314 -12.18 -3.97 -6.10
CA ASP A 314 -13.14 -3.21 -6.90
C ASP A 314 -13.66 -4.06 -8.09
N TRP A 315 -14.92 -3.82 -8.47
CA TRP A 315 -15.59 -4.48 -9.59
C TRP A 315 -14.83 -4.38 -10.92
N MET A 316 -14.19 -3.24 -11.22
CA MET A 316 -13.39 -3.03 -12.43
C MET A 316 -12.14 -3.94 -12.48
N THR A 317 -11.58 -4.26 -11.33
CA THR A 317 -10.33 -5.03 -11.18
C THR A 317 -10.58 -6.53 -11.15
N SER A 318 -11.64 -6.92 -10.43
CA SER A 318 -12.07 -8.31 -10.26
C SER A 318 -12.74 -8.89 -11.51
N THR A 319 -13.46 -8.07 -12.28
CA THR A 319 -14.14 -8.50 -13.51
C THR A 319 -13.13 -8.77 -14.64
N VAL A 320 -12.77 -10.03 -14.85
CA VAL A 320 -11.97 -10.48 -16.00
C VAL A 320 -12.73 -10.19 -17.30
N GLY A 321 -12.12 -9.42 -18.20
CA GLY A 321 -12.74 -8.87 -19.41
C GLY A 321 -13.54 -7.57 -19.20
N GLY A 322 -13.51 -7.00 -17.99
CA GLY A 322 -14.14 -5.72 -17.62
C GLY A 322 -13.31 -4.48 -17.99
N LEU A 323 -13.56 -3.35 -17.32
CA LEU A 323 -13.05 -2.04 -17.77
C LEU A 323 -11.53 -1.96 -17.71
N TRP A 324 -10.91 -2.48 -16.65
CA TRP A 324 -9.46 -2.51 -16.56
C TRP A 324 -8.85 -3.25 -17.75
N ASP A 325 -9.32 -4.47 -18.00
CA ASP A 325 -8.89 -5.29 -19.16
C ASP A 325 -9.19 -4.60 -20.51
N SER A 326 -10.25 -3.80 -20.60
CA SER A 326 -10.57 -2.98 -21.78
C SER A 326 -9.50 -1.91 -22.02
N LEU A 327 -9.10 -1.16 -20.99
CA LEU A 327 -8.00 -0.19 -21.06
C LEU A 327 -6.67 -0.87 -21.43
N LEU A 328 -6.40 -2.05 -20.87
CA LEU A 328 -5.18 -2.83 -21.18
C LEU A 328 -5.17 -3.36 -22.62
N ALA A 329 -6.33 -3.74 -23.16
CA ALA A 329 -6.50 -4.17 -24.55
C ALA A 329 -6.33 -3.00 -25.55
N GLU A 330 -6.66 -1.78 -25.15
CA GLU A 330 -6.32 -0.56 -25.90
C GLU A 330 -4.81 -0.23 -25.89
N GLY A 331 -4.03 -0.89 -25.01
CA GLY A 331 -2.63 -0.57 -24.75
C GLY A 331 -2.44 0.61 -23.80
N LYS A 332 -3.48 1.01 -23.04
CA LYS A 332 -3.37 2.07 -22.04
C LYS A 332 -2.78 1.49 -20.75
N SER A 333 -1.67 2.08 -20.31
CA SER A 333 -1.11 1.88 -18.98
C SER A 333 -2.04 2.45 -17.89
N TRP A 334 -2.99 1.64 -17.43
CA TRP A 334 -3.83 1.94 -16.28
C TRP A 334 -3.56 0.89 -15.21
N TRP A 335 -3.05 1.31 -14.06
CA TRP A 335 -2.55 0.44 -13.00
C TRP A 335 -3.56 0.25 -11.88
N ILE A 336 -3.38 -0.83 -11.12
CA ILE A 336 -4.10 -1.04 -9.85
C ILE A 336 -3.18 -0.83 -8.64
N THR A 337 -3.73 -0.22 -7.60
CA THR A 337 -3.14 -0.12 -6.26
C THR A 337 -4.11 -0.63 -5.19
N ALA A 338 -3.64 -0.72 -3.94
CA ALA A 338 -4.43 -1.04 -2.76
C ALA A 338 -3.93 -0.23 -1.56
N ASN A 339 -4.84 0.30 -0.75
CA ASN A 339 -4.53 1.15 0.39
C ASN A 339 -5.45 0.84 1.58
N SER A 340 -5.33 1.60 2.67
CA SER A 340 -6.15 1.43 3.88
C SER A 340 -7.36 2.36 3.99
N ASP A 341 -7.36 3.49 3.26
CA ASP A 341 -8.32 4.60 3.39
C ASP A 341 -8.51 5.02 4.87
N SER A 342 -7.38 5.14 5.57
CA SER A 342 -7.35 5.07 7.04
C SER A 342 -7.66 6.41 7.70
N HIS A 343 -8.86 6.51 8.29
CA HIS A 343 -9.37 7.68 8.98
C HIS A 343 -9.47 7.47 10.52
N THR A 344 -10.16 6.41 10.93
CA THR A 344 -10.46 5.99 12.32
C THR A 344 -10.46 4.46 12.40
N VAL A 345 -9.52 3.87 13.13
CA VAL A 345 -9.23 2.43 13.00
C VAL A 345 -10.17 1.55 13.83
N TRP A 346 -10.65 0.48 13.20
CA TRP A 346 -11.46 -0.56 13.82
C TRP A 346 -10.73 -1.17 15.04
N GLY A 347 -11.44 -1.25 16.15
CA GLY A 347 -10.93 -1.82 17.42
C GLY A 347 -10.01 -0.90 18.22
N ASP A 348 -9.59 0.26 17.70
CA ASP A 348 -8.80 1.23 18.47
C ASP A 348 -9.61 1.89 19.60
N THR A 349 -8.92 2.38 20.62
CA THR A 349 -9.48 3.00 21.84
C THR A 349 -9.21 4.51 21.94
N SER A 350 -8.64 5.11 20.90
CA SER A 350 -8.39 6.55 20.82
C SER A 350 -9.65 7.28 20.35
N VAL A 351 -9.85 8.48 20.88
CA VAL A 351 -10.92 9.39 20.45
C VAL A 351 -10.33 10.75 20.07
N ARG A 352 -10.94 11.41 19.08
CA ARG A 352 -10.62 12.77 18.61
C ARG A 352 -10.48 13.75 19.78
N GLY A 353 -9.41 14.55 19.78
CA GLY A 353 -9.00 15.36 20.93
C GLY A 353 -10.09 16.32 21.43
N PRO A 354 -10.33 16.45 22.76
CA PRO A 354 -11.32 17.35 23.32
C PRO A 354 -11.14 18.82 22.90
N GLY A 355 -12.23 19.57 22.79
CA GLY A 355 -12.19 20.98 22.36
C GLY A 355 -11.86 21.20 20.88
N SER A 356 -11.97 20.14 20.07
CA SER A 356 -11.73 20.12 18.62
C SER A 356 -12.71 20.98 17.82
N ASP A 357 -12.19 21.82 16.92
CA ASP A 357 -12.96 22.53 15.88
C ASP A 357 -12.15 22.57 14.57
N PHE A 358 -12.56 21.78 13.58
CA PHE A 358 -11.91 21.72 12.27
C PHE A 358 -12.07 23.00 11.43
N ASN A 359 -13.26 23.61 11.47
CA ASN A 359 -13.58 24.74 10.60
C ASN A 359 -12.86 26.02 11.04
N ALA A 360 -12.64 26.18 12.35
CA ALA A 360 -11.79 27.26 12.87
C ALA A 360 -10.29 26.99 12.65
N ASN A 361 -9.83 25.74 12.79
CA ASN A 361 -8.40 25.45 12.93
C ASN A 361 -7.75 24.78 11.70
N GLY A 362 -8.50 24.24 10.74
CA GLY A 362 -7.96 23.40 9.66
C GLY A 362 -7.31 22.09 10.15
N ARG A 363 -7.62 21.68 11.38
CA ARG A 363 -7.24 20.42 12.02
C ARG A 363 -8.01 20.20 13.32
N TYR A 364 -8.04 18.97 13.80
CA TYR A 364 -8.47 18.58 15.13
C TYR A 364 -7.33 18.69 16.16
N ASN A 365 -7.71 18.58 17.44
CA ASN A 365 -6.76 18.43 18.54
C ASN A 365 -6.27 16.97 18.61
N ASP A 366 -5.02 16.79 19.05
CA ASP A 366 -4.36 15.49 19.17
C ASP A 366 -5.26 14.45 19.89
N PRO A 367 -5.39 13.22 19.34
CA PRO A 367 -6.30 12.21 19.89
C PRO A 367 -5.85 11.74 21.27
N VAL A 368 -6.82 11.31 22.08
CA VAL A 368 -6.60 10.83 23.44
C VAL A 368 -7.08 9.39 23.60
N HIS A 369 -6.28 8.55 24.24
CA HIS A 369 -6.67 7.17 24.57
C HIS A 369 -7.63 7.16 25.77
N GLY A 370 -8.62 6.27 25.75
CA GLY A 370 -9.58 6.10 26.85
C GLY A 370 -11.03 5.84 26.43
N GLY A 371 -11.31 5.75 25.12
CA GLY A 371 -12.58 5.25 24.61
C GLY A 371 -12.73 3.73 24.78
N ALA A 372 -13.94 3.23 24.56
CA ALA A 372 -14.15 1.82 24.29
C ALA A 372 -13.62 1.47 22.87
N PRO A 373 -13.24 0.21 22.59
CA PRO A 373 -12.81 -0.22 21.26
C PRO A 373 -13.84 0.13 20.18
N ASN A 374 -13.42 0.86 19.14
CA ASN A 374 -14.31 1.30 18.08
C ASN A 374 -14.58 0.17 17.07
N LEU A 375 -15.51 -0.72 17.41
CA LEU A 375 -15.98 -1.76 16.49
C LEU A 375 -16.97 -1.25 15.43
N GLY A 376 -17.28 0.06 15.42
CA GLY A 376 -18.23 0.67 14.49
C GLY A 376 -17.63 1.21 13.20
N ASN A 377 -16.31 1.46 13.16
CA ASN A 377 -15.64 1.99 11.97
C ASN A 377 -15.06 0.89 11.07
N GLY A 378 -14.77 1.26 9.82
CA GLY A 378 -14.42 0.33 8.75
C GLY A 378 -12.93 0.18 8.44
N ASP A 379 -12.06 0.91 9.13
CA ASP A 379 -10.70 1.10 8.64
C ASP A 379 -9.71 0.18 9.36
N PHE A 380 -8.62 -0.18 8.68
CA PHE A 380 -7.42 -0.68 9.33
C PHE A 380 -6.34 0.42 9.31
N TRP A 381 -5.28 0.25 10.10
CA TRP A 381 -4.07 1.05 9.94
C TRP A 381 -3.41 0.78 8.57
N PRO A 382 -2.65 1.74 8.01
CA PRO A 382 -1.86 1.52 6.79
C PRO A 382 -0.97 0.28 6.90
N GLY A 383 -1.02 -0.59 5.89
CA GLY A 383 -0.22 -1.82 5.83
C GLY A 383 -0.65 -2.97 6.74
N TYR A 384 -1.62 -2.76 7.65
CA TYR A 384 -2.14 -3.82 8.53
C TYR A 384 -2.89 -4.91 7.76
N TYR A 385 -3.51 -4.57 6.63
CA TYR A 385 -4.26 -5.49 5.77
C TYR A 385 -3.92 -5.33 4.29
N SER A 386 -4.16 -4.15 3.71
CA SER A 386 -3.87 -3.84 2.30
C SER A 386 -2.43 -3.37 2.12
N ARG A 387 -1.77 -3.76 1.02
CA ARG A 387 -0.43 -3.26 0.65
C ARG A 387 -0.27 -3.10 -0.86
N THR A 388 0.35 -2.00 -1.29
CA THR A 388 0.87 -1.80 -2.66
C THR A 388 2.37 -2.02 -2.68
N HIS A 389 2.85 -3.04 -3.40
CA HIS A 389 4.29 -3.33 -3.54
C HIS A 389 4.81 -2.78 -4.86
N VAL A 390 5.82 -1.91 -4.80
CA VAL A 390 6.37 -1.23 -6.00
C VAL A 390 7.82 -1.65 -6.26
N GLY A 391 8.14 -1.98 -7.51
CA GLY A 391 9.48 -2.39 -7.93
C GLY A 391 10.41 -1.19 -8.13
N ALA A 392 10.92 -0.62 -7.03
CA ALA A 392 11.76 0.57 -7.05
C ALA A 392 13.25 0.24 -7.28
N ARG A 393 13.97 1.09 -8.02
CA ARG A 393 15.43 0.93 -8.26
C ARG A 393 16.30 1.36 -7.08
N SER A 394 15.71 2.00 -6.08
CA SER A 394 16.35 2.44 -4.84
C SER A 394 15.28 2.85 -3.82
N PHE A 395 15.64 2.90 -2.54
CA PHE A 395 14.79 3.50 -1.51
C PHE A 395 14.83 5.03 -1.63
N SER A 396 14.01 5.60 -2.51
CA SER A 396 13.87 7.05 -2.71
C SER A 396 12.53 7.44 -3.31
N TYR A 397 12.05 8.65 -2.99
CA TYR A 397 10.75 9.17 -3.45
C TYR A 397 10.55 9.06 -4.97
N GLY A 398 11.53 9.52 -5.76
CA GLY A 398 11.46 9.45 -7.23
C GLY A 398 11.47 8.02 -7.78
N ALA A 399 12.16 7.08 -7.12
CA ALA A 399 12.17 5.68 -7.55
C ALA A 399 10.87 4.93 -7.23
N VAL A 400 10.15 5.34 -6.18
CA VAL A 400 8.78 4.89 -5.87
C VAL A 400 7.80 5.44 -6.91
N MET A 401 7.82 6.75 -7.19
CA MET A 401 6.93 7.36 -8.18
C MET A 401 7.18 6.81 -9.60
N ASP A 402 8.44 6.58 -9.98
CA ASP A 402 8.80 5.92 -11.24
C ASP A 402 8.30 4.46 -11.32
N ALA A 403 8.37 3.70 -10.22
CA ALA A 403 7.87 2.32 -10.17
C ALA A 403 6.34 2.26 -10.32
N ILE A 404 5.62 3.17 -9.66
CA ILE A 404 4.16 3.32 -9.81
C ILE A 404 3.84 3.71 -11.26
N ARG A 405 4.47 4.76 -11.81
CA ARG A 405 4.25 5.22 -13.19
C ARG A 405 4.50 4.15 -14.24
N GLN A 406 5.59 3.40 -14.10
CA GLN A 406 5.94 2.33 -15.04
C GLN A 406 5.18 1.02 -14.77
N GLY A 407 4.26 0.98 -13.81
CA GLY A 407 3.39 -0.17 -13.59
C GLY A 407 4.06 -1.38 -12.93
N ARG A 408 5.25 -1.22 -12.35
CA ARG A 408 5.94 -2.25 -11.56
C ARG A 408 5.25 -2.40 -10.20
N VAL A 409 4.03 -2.93 -10.21
CA VAL A 409 3.15 -2.99 -9.04
C VAL A 409 2.45 -4.35 -8.92
N TRP A 410 2.42 -4.88 -7.71
CA TRP A 410 1.44 -5.89 -7.28
C TRP A 410 0.87 -5.52 -5.92
N VAL A 411 -0.31 -6.05 -5.60
CA VAL A 411 -1.07 -5.71 -4.41
C VAL A 411 -1.53 -6.98 -3.70
N ASP A 412 -1.59 -6.96 -2.36
CA ASP A 412 -2.11 -8.09 -1.57
C ASP A 412 -2.95 -7.66 -0.37
N HIS A 413 -3.82 -8.59 0.02
CA HIS A 413 -4.64 -8.54 1.23
C HIS A 413 -4.13 -9.52 2.29
N GLY A 414 -4.08 -9.05 3.54
CA GLY A 414 -3.87 -9.86 4.74
C GLY A 414 -2.53 -10.61 4.80
N GLY A 415 -1.53 -10.22 4.01
CA GLY A 415 -0.21 -10.85 3.99
C GLY A 415 -0.13 -12.14 3.18
N LEU A 416 -1.05 -12.38 2.24
CA LEU A 416 -1.23 -13.66 1.54
C LEU A 416 0.06 -14.21 0.89
N ILE A 417 0.94 -13.32 0.41
CA ILE A 417 2.27 -13.65 -0.08
C ILE A 417 3.32 -12.68 0.49
N SER A 418 4.56 -13.15 0.60
CA SER A 418 5.71 -12.35 1.03
C SER A 418 6.53 -11.79 -0.14
N GLY A 419 6.26 -12.21 -1.38
CA GLY A 419 6.91 -11.65 -2.56
C GLY A 419 6.46 -12.30 -3.87
N LEU A 420 6.47 -11.51 -4.94
CA LEU A 420 6.13 -11.92 -6.31
C LEU A 420 7.22 -11.47 -7.29
N VAL A 421 7.72 -12.39 -8.10
CA VAL A 421 8.58 -12.11 -9.25
C VAL A 421 7.97 -12.74 -10.50
N VAL A 422 7.70 -11.92 -11.51
CA VAL A 422 7.13 -12.34 -12.80
C VAL A 422 8.09 -11.97 -13.91
N ARG A 423 8.38 -12.91 -14.82
CA ARG A 423 9.31 -12.70 -15.94
C ARG A 423 8.75 -13.26 -17.23
N VAL A 424 8.60 -12.41 -18.24
CA VAL A 424 8.15 -12.82 -19.59
C VAL A 424 9.33 -12.78 -20.55
N ARG A 425 9.60 -13.90 -21.23
CA ARG A 425 10.81 -14.10 -22.05
C ARG A 425 10.60 -15.07 -23.21
N GLU A 426 11.52 -15.06 -24.17
CA GLU A 426 11.61 -16.11 -25.19
C GLU A 426 12.09 -17.44 -24.56
N VAL A 427 11.42 -18.56 -24.84
CA VAL A 427 11.69 -19.89 -24.23
C VAL A 427 13.12 -20.40 -24.43
N ARG A 428 13.84 -19.87 -25.43
CA ARG A 428 15.26 -20.19 -25.73
C ARG A 428 16.12 -18.95 -25.90
N GLY A 429 15.65 -17.78 -25.45
CA GLY A 429 16.41 -16.53 -25.51
C GLY A 429 17.45 -16.46 -24.39
N GLY A 430 18.64 -15.91 -24.69
CA GLY A 430 19.65 -15.60 -23.67
C GLY A 430 19.35 -14.35 -22.83
N GLN A 431 18.15 -13.77 -22.96
CA GLN A 431 17.73 -12.56 -22.24
C GLN A 431 16.94 -12.92 -20.97
N ARG A 432 17.04 -12.07 -19.94
CA ARG A 432 16.41 -12.29 -18.62
C ARG A 432 14.87 -12.25 -18.67
N GLY A 433 14.29 -11.59 -19.67
CA GLY A 433 12.87 -11.26 -19.73
C GLY A 433 12.55 -9.95 -19.01
N VAL A 434 11.34 -9.45 -19.25
CA VAL A 434 10.80 -8.21 -18.67
C VAL A 434 9.83 -8.51 -17.51
N THR A 435 9.50 -7.53 -16.68
CA THR A 435 8.65 -7.68 -15.48
C THR A 435 7.35 -6.86 -15.55
N LEU A 436 6.60 -6.79 -14.45
CA LEU A 436 5.32 -6.09 -14.31
C LEU A 436 5.39 -4.65 -14.86
N GLY A 437 4.43 -4.28 -15.70
CA GLY A 437 4.36 -2.97 -16.36
C GLY A 437 5.17 -2.84 -17.67
N ASP A 438 6.19 -3.69 -17.89
CA ASP A 438 7.01 -3.65 -19.09
C ASP A 438 6.28 -4.20 -20.35
N THR A 439 6.88 -3.96 -21.52
CA THR A 439 6.52 -4.61 -22.80
C THR A 439 7.65 -5.45 -23.35
N LEU A 440 7.45 -6.77 -23.47
CA LEU A 440 8.34 -7.64 -24.24
C LEU A 440 8.06 -7.48 -25.73
N GLN A 441 9.10 -7.21 -26.53
CA GLN A 441 9.00 -7.17 -27.99
C GLN A 441 9.81 -8.29 -28.64
N VAL A 442 9.13 -9.25 -29.29
CA VAL A 442 9.72 -10.43 -29.95
C VAL A 442 9.50 -10.39 -31.46
N ARG A 443 10.08 -11.33 -32.23
CA ARG A 443 9.66 -11.54 -33.63
C ARG A 443 8.31 -12.26 -33.66
N LYS A 444 7.49 -11.98 -34.68
CA LYS A 444 6.24 -12.74 -34.91
C LYS A 444 6.54 -14.25 -35.02
N GLY A 445 5.80 -15.06 -34.27
CA GLY A 445 5.99 -16.51 -34.18
C GLY A 445 7.05 -16.98 -33.17
N THR A 446 7.77 -16.08 -32.49
CA THR A 446 8.64 -16.46 -31.36
C THR A 446 7.83 -17.13 -30.25
N LYS A 447 8.40 -18.17 -29.64
CA LYS A 447 7.83 -18.85 -28.46
C LYS A 447 8.19 -18.11 -27.18
N VAL A 448 7.17 -17.67 -26.46
CA VAL A 448 7.28 -16.94 -25.19
C VAL A 448 6.73 -17.78 -24.03
N GLU A 449 7.34 -17.62 -22.87
CA GLU A 449 6.88 -18.14 -21.58
C GLU A 449 6.79 -17.04 -20.53
N VAL A 450 5.87 -17.23 -19.58
CA VAL A 450 5.74 -16.45 -18.35
C VAL A 450 6.24 -17.32 -17.20
N CYS A 451 7.39 -16.95 -16.64
CA CYS A 451 7.91 -17.53 -15.40
C CYS A 451 7.35 -16.74 -14.21
N ILE A 452 6.86 -17.46 -13.21
CA ILE A 452 6.24 -16.90 -12.00
C ILE A 452 6.98 -17.53 -10.81
N GLU A 453 7.47 -16.71 -9.89
CA GLU A 453 8.20 -17.14 -8.69
C GLU A 453 7.57 -16.40 -7.50
N ILE A 454 7.01 -17.14 -6.54
CA ILE A 454 6.26 -16.59 -5.41
C ILE A 454 6.88 -17.07 -4.10
N THR A 455 7.20 -16.13 -3.22
CA THR A 455 7.56 -16.40 -1.83
C THR A 455 6.26 -16.43 -1.02
N LEU A 456 5.91 -17.60 -0.52
CA LEU A 456 4.73 -17.83 0.30
C LEU A 456 4.90 -17.20 1.68
N ALA A 457 3.78 -16.80 2.30
CA ALA A 457 3.76 -16.31 3.66
C ALA A 457 4.42 -17.31 4.63
N ASN A 458 5.22 -16.80 5.56
CA ASN A 458 6.00 -17.58 6.51
C ASN A 458 5.93 -17.08 7.96
N GLN A 459 5.13 -16.03 8.21
CA GLN A 459 4.85 -15.44 9.51
C GLN A 459 3.34 -15.26 9.68
N PRO A 460 2.82 -15.19 10.92
CA PRO A 460 1.45 -14.77 11.15
C PRO A 460 1.21 -13.34 10.61
N ASN A 461 0.07 -13.12 9.98
CA ASN A 461 -0.43 -11.79 9.68
C ASN A 461 -1.00 -11.12 10.94
N TRP A 462 -1.52 -9.90 10.80
CA TRP A 462 -2.01 -9.12 11.92
C TRP A 462 -3.35 -9.61 12.51
N ALA A 463 -4.00 -10.60 11.88
CA ALA A 463 -5.07 -11.41 12.46
C ALA A 463 -4.57 -12.73 13.10
N MET A 464 -3.25 -12.84 13.33
CA MET A 464 -2.58 -13.90 14.08
C MET A 464 -2.62 -15.31 13.45
N PHE A 465 -2.77 -15.41 12.12
CA PHE A 465 -2.64 -16.68 11.39
C PHE A 465 -1.65 -16.55 10.22
N VAL A 466 -1.00 -17.65 9.83
CA VAL A 466 -0.18 -17.67 8.60
C VAL A 466 -1.14 -17.91 7.43
N PRO A 467 -1.35 -16.94 6.51
CA PRO A 467 -2.23 -17.15 5.37
C PRO A 467 -1.62 -18.18 4.41
N THR A 468 -2.46 -19.00 3.78
CA THR A 468 -2.04 -19.99 2.79
C THR A 468 -2.59 -19.59 1.43
N LEU A 469 -1.71 -19.26 0.49
CA LEU A 469 -2.08 -19.16 -0.92
C LEU A 469 -2.47 -20.55 -1.45
N ALA A 470 -3.67 -20.70 -1.99
CA ALA A 470 -4.18 -21.96 -2.51
C ALA A 470 -4.15 -22.04 -4.05
N ARG A 471 -4.45 -20.94 -4.75
CA ARG A 471 -4.50 -20.90 -6.23
C ARG A 471 -3.85 -19.64 -6.80
N VAL A 472 -3.18 -19.79 -7.95
CA VAL A 472 -2.68 -18.69 -8.79
C VAL A 472 -3.27 -18.80 -10.19
N ASP A 473 -3.92 -17.73 -10.66
CA ASP A 473 -4.50 -17.64 -12.00
C ASP A 473 -3.64 -16.75 -12.91
N VAL A 474 -3.36 -17.24 -14.11
CA VAL A 474 -2.84 -16.47 -15.23
C VAL A 474 -4.02 -16.02 -16.09
N ILE A 475 -4.21 -14.71 -16.18
CA ILE A 475 -5.18 -14.06 -17.05
C ILE A 475 -4.43 -13.54 -18.28
N GLN A 476 -4.98 -13.75 -19.47
CA GLN A 476 -4.43 -13.23 -20.72
C GLN A 476 -5.53 -12.55 -21.53
N GLY A 477 -5.21 -11.41 -22.12
CA GLY A 477 -6.06 -10.66 -23.05
C GLY A 477 -5.35 -10.33 -24.36
N ASP A 478 -6.14 -10.05 -25.39
CA ASP A 478 -5.64 -9.52 -26.67
C ASP A 478 -5.42 -8.01 -26.57
N VAL A 479 -4.41 -7.49 -27.28
CA VAL A 479 -4.29 -6.05 -27.52
C VAL A 479 -5.02 -5.72 -28.81
N THR A 480 -6.25 -5.23 -28.68
CA THR A 480 -7.13 -4.84 -29.79
C THR A 480 -6.80 -3.46 -30.36
N GLY A 481 -6.16 -2.60 -29.56
CA GLY A 481 -6.02 -1.17 -29.85
C GLY A 481 -7.27 -0.36 -29.45
N PRO A 482 -7.27 0.96 -29.68
CA PRO A 482 -8.27 1.89 -29.16
C PRO A 482 -9.72 1.54 -29.51
N VAL A 483 -10.62 1.73 -28.56
CA VAL A 483 -12.07 1.48 -28.75
C VAL A 483 -12.73 2.60 -29.55
N SER A 484 -13.76 2.26 -30.35
CA SER A 484 -14.57 3.23 -31.08
C SER A 484 -15.64 3.90 -30.20
N ASP A 485 -16.09 3.19 -29.17
CA ASP A 485 -17.03 3.65 -28.16
C ASP A 485 -16.26 3.82 -26.84
N LYS A 486 -16.21 5.04 -26.31
CA LYS A 486 -15.47 5.34 -25.07
C LYS A 486 -16.18 4.86 -23.81
N ASP A 487 -17.48 4.59 -23.89
CA ASP A 487 -18.29 4.12 -22.75
C ASP A 487 -18.25 2.58 -22.57
N VAL A 488 -17.49 1.87 -23.41
CA VAL A 488 -17.43 0.40 -23.34
C VAL A 488 -16.73 -0.09 -22.07
N PHE A 489 -17.48 -0.81 -21.24
CA PHE A 489 -17.01 -1.43 -19.99
C PHE A 489 -16.23 -2.74 -20.17
N THR A 490 -16.13 -3.30 -21.38
CA THR A 490 -15.61 -4.67 -21.58
C THR A 490 -14.63 -4.78 -22.75
N THR A 491 -13.97 -5.93 -22.87
CA THR A 491 -13.18 -6.30 -24.05
C THR A 491 -13.32 -7.79 -24.38
N PRO A 492 -13.38 -8.19 -25.67
CA PRO A 492 -13.39 -9.59 -26.05
C PRO A 492 -12.04 -10.29 -25.76
N ALA A 493 -12.06 -11.62 -25.83
CA ALA A 493 -10.88 -12.51 -25.80
C ALA A 493 -9.99 -12.49 -24.54
N THR A 494 -10.29 -11.66 -23.53
CA THR A 494 -9.63 -11.73 -22.21
C THR A 494 -10.26 -12.81 -21.33
N LYS A 495 -9.45 -13.64 -20.67
CA LYS A 495 -9.90 -14.72 -19.76
C LYS A 495 -8.78 -15.28 -18.87
N VAL A 496 -9.17 -16.03 -17.85
CA VAL A 496 -8.26 -16.98 -17.17
C VAL A 496 -7.83 -18.05 -18.17
N VAL A 497 -6.54 -18.12 -18.49
CA VAL A 497 -5.97 -19.11 -19.42
C VAL A 497 -5.32 -20.29 -18.73
N LYS A 498 -4.91 -20.14 -17.46
CA LYS A 498 -4.32 -21.22 -16.66
C LYS A 498 -4.39 -20.92 -15.16
N SER A 499 -4.96 -21.85 -14.39
CA SER A 499 -4.84 -21.88 -12.92
C SER A 499 -3.78 -22.89 -12.46
N TYR A 500 -3.09 -22.58 -11.37
CA TYR A 500 -2.14 -23.45 -10.68
C TYR A 500 -2.54 -23.60 -9.21
N GLU A 501 -2.72 -24.83 -8.75
CA GLU A 501 -2.92 -25.13 -7.33
C GLU A 501 -1.58 -25.15 -6.58
N VAL A 502 -1.56 -24.59 -5.38
CA VAL A 502 -0.36 -24.32 -4.59
C VAL A 502 -0.25 -25.35 -3.46
N GLY A 503 0.32 -26.52 -3.78
CA GLY A 503 0.52 -27.61 -2.83
C GLY A 503 1.63 -27.40 -1.78
N LYS A 504 1.84 -26.17 -1.30
CA LYS A 504 2.81 -25.80 -0.26
C LYS A 504 2.32 -24.59 0.54
N ASN A 505 2.69 -24.52 1.81
CA ASN A 505 2.30 -23.44 2.73
C ASN A 505 3.49 -22.60 3.22
N SER A 506 4.70 -22.78 2.67
CA SER A 506 5.90 -21.99 3.04
C SER A 506 7.02 -22.10 2.01
N GLY A 507 7.96 -21.14 2.05
CA GLY A 507 9.08 -21.05 1.12
C GLY A 507 8.65 -20.59 -0.27
N THR A 508 9.40 -20.98 -1.30
CA THR A 508 9.15 -20.54 -2.68
C THR A 508 8.42 -21.61 -3.50
N VAL A 509 7.48 -21.16 -4.33
CA VAL A 509 6.89 -21.92 -5.43
C VAL A 509 7.19 -21.25 -6.77
N SER A 510 7.28 -22.04 -7.83
CA SER A 510 7.60 -21.56 -9.16
C SER A 510 6.70 -22.22 -10.20
N PHE A 511 6.14 -21.41 -11.10
CA PHE A 511 5.29 -21.84 -12.19
C PHE A 511 5.84 -21.33 -13.53
N THR A 512 5.51 -22.02 -14.61
CA THR A 512 5.81 -21.53 -15.96
C THR A 512 4.60 -21.75 -16.85
N TYR A 513 4.05 -20.66 -17.38
CA TYR A 513 2.99 -20.68 -18.37
C TYR A 513 3.60 -20.54 -19.77
N GLN A 514 3.37 -21.54 -20.61
CA GLN A 514 3.82 -21.54 -22.00
C GLN A 514 2.79 -20.80 -22.85
N LEU A 515 2.95 -19.48 -22.97
CA LEU A 515 2.11 -18.59 -23.80
C LEU A 515 2.14 -19.04 -25.27
N GLY A 516 3.28 -19.55 -25.73
CA GLY A 516 3.42 -20.12 -27.07
C GLY A 516 3.84 -19.08 -28.12
N GLU A 517 3.39 -19.27 -29.36
CA GLU A 517 3.83 -18.49 -30.52
C GLU A 517 3.11 -17.13 -30.61
N VAL A 518 3.86 -16.04 -30.46
CA VAL A 518 3.31 -14.67 -30.48
C VAL A 518 2.96 -14.26 -31.91
N ALA A 519 1.72 -14.52 -32.32
CA ALA A 519 1.20 -14.17 -33.65
C ALA A 519 0.56 -12.76 -33.74
N LYS A 520 0.12 -12.23 -32.60
CA LYS A 520 -0.56 -10.93 -32.40
C LYS A 520 -0.13 -10.36 -31.03
N PRO A 521 -0.28 -9.04 -30.77
CA PRO A 521 0.03 -8.48 -29.46
C PRO A 521 -1.01 -8.91 -28.42
N VAL A 522 -0.54 -9.23 -27.22
CA VAL A 522 -1.33 -9.70 -26.07
C VAL A 522 -0.78 -9.10 -24.77
N TYR A 523 -1.52 -9.19 -23.68
CA TYR A 523 -1.02 -8.93 -22.33
C TYR A 523 -1.35 -10.10 -21.39
N VAL A 524 -0.56 -10.24 -20.33
CA VAL A 524 -0.79 -11.21 -19.25
C VAL A 524 -0.79 -10.50 -17.90
N ARG A 525 -1.72 -10.84 -17.00
CA ARG A 525 -1.74 -10.39 -15.60
C ARG A 525 -2.01 -11.57 -14.67
N LEU A 526 -1.61 -11.45 -13.40
CA LEU A 526 -1.80 -12.50 -12.41
C LEU A 526 -2.80 -12.08 -11.32
N ARG A 527 -3.42 -13.10 -10.71
CA ARG A 527 -4.00 -12.99 -9.37
C ARG A 527 -3.79 -14.30 -8.61
N GLY A 528 -4.01 -14.29 -7.31
CA GLY A 528 -4.11 -15.50 -6.51
C GLY A 528 -4.97 -15.30 -5.27
N THR A 529 -5.33 -16.42 -4.62
CA THR A 529 -6.31 -16.45 -3.53
C THR A 529 -5.96 -17.51 -2.49
N ASP A 530 -6.45 -17.31 -1.27
CA ASP A 530 -6.52 -18.35 -0.22
C ASP A 530 -7.51 -19.49 -0.57
N GLY A 531 -8.37 -19.30 -1.57
CA GLY A 531 -9.34 -20.29 -2.03
C GLY A 531 -10.60 -20.42 -1.16
N ASN A 532 -10.74 -19.62 -0.10
CA ASN A 532 -11.85 -19.71 0.86
C ASN A 532 -13.19 -19.32 0.23
N ARG A 533 -13.19 -18.31 -0.64
CA ARG A 533 -14.38 -17.82 -1.36
C ARG A 533 -14.05 -17.65 -2.83
N SER A 534 -14.79 -18.33 -3.70
CA SER A 534 -14.66 -18.21 -5.15
C SER A 534 -15.97 -18.55 -5.84
N ALA A 535 -16.24 -17.92 -6.97
CA ALA A 535 -17.41 -18.15 -7.81
C ALA A 535 -17.04 -17.96 -9.30
N PRO A 536 -17.82 -18.44 -10.27
CA PRO A 536 -17.66 -18.01 -11.66
C PRO A 536 -17.72 -16.48 -11.76
N GLY A 537 -16.78 -15.86 -12.48
CA GLY A 537 -16.74 -14.41 -12.66
C GLY A 537 -17.94 -13.89 -13.47
N LEU A 538 -18.22 -12.58 -13.39
CA LEU A 538 -19.44 -11.98 -13.94
C LEU A 538 -19.66 -12.17 -15.45
N LEU A 539 -18.59 -12.30 -16.24
CA LEU A 539 -18.67 -12.61 -17.68
C LEU A 539 -18.75 -14.12 -17.98
N GLY A 540 -18.96 -14.95 -16.95
CA GLY A 540 -19.26 -16.38 -17.03
C GLY A 540 -18.05 -17.30 -16.86
N ALA A 541 -18.32 -18.57 -16.50
CA ALA A 541 -17.33 -19.60 -16.20
C ALA A 541 -16.36 -19.94 -17.36
N SER A 542 -16.66 -19.50 -18.59
CA SER A 542 -15.80 -19.64 -19.77
C SER A 542 -14.75 -18.53 -19.91
N VAL A 543 -14.97 -17.38 -19.24
CA VAL A 543 -14.04 -16.26 -19.08
C VAL A 543 -13.27 -16.41 -17.77
N ASP A 544 -13.99 -16.72 -16.69
CA ASP A 544 -13.42 -16.91 -15.36
C ASP A 544 -14.14 -18.03 -14.61
N PRO A 545 -13.57 -19.25 -14.55
CA PRO A 545 -14.19 -20.39 -13.87
C PRO A 545 -14.32 -20.23 -12.35
N ALA A 546 -13.44 -19.43 -11.74
CA ALA A 546 -13.28 -19.32 -10.28
C ALA A 546 -12.61 -17.97 -9.94
N GLY A 547 -13.36 -16.89 -10.14
CA GLY A 547 -13.02 -15.56 -9.67
C GLY A 547 -13.35 -15.37 -8.19
N PRO A 548 -13.07 -14.17 -7.64
CA PRO A 548 -13.59 -13.79 -6.33
C PRO A 548 -15.11 -13.85 -6.31
N ALA A 549 -15.67 -14.34 -5.21
CA ALA A 549 -17.10 -14.21 -4.97
C ALA A 549 -17.44 -12.75 -4.65
N ILE A 550 -18.66 -12.32 -4.97
CA ILE A 550 -19.17 -11.02 -4.54
C ILE A 550 -19.25 -10.97 -3.01
N ASP A 551 -18.80 -9.86 -2.41
CA ASP A 551 -18.87 -9.67 -0.97
C ASP A 551 -20.35 -9.53 -0.53
N VAL A 552 -20.68 -10.16 0.60
CA VAL A 552 -22.05 -10.15 1.15
C VAL A 552 -22.16 -9.01 2.15
N TYR A 553 -23.12 -8.11 1.95
CA TYR A 553 -23.32 -6.96 2.83
C TYR A 553 -23.52 -7.40 4.28
N GLY A 554 -22.65 -6.95 5.18
CA GLY A 554 -22.62 -7.34 6.60
C GLY A 554 -22.08 -8.74 6.91
N ASP A 555 -21.65 -9.52 5.91
CA ASP A 555 -21.02 -10.84 6.03
C ASP A 555 -19.83 -11.01 5.06
N ALA A 556 -18.88 -10.06 5.18
CA ALA A 556 -17.72 -9.92 4.31
C ALA A 556 -16.44 -9.74 5.14
N ASP A 557 -16.19 -10.68 6.06
CA ASP A 557 -15.00 -10.66 6.91
C ASP A 557 -13.72 -10.70 6.06
N PRO A 558 -12.91 -9.61 6.05
CA PRO A 558 -11.79 -9.47 5.14
C PRO A 558 -10.68 -10.49 5.39
N TRP A 559 -10.62 -11.08 6.60
CA TRP A 559 -9.61 -12.08 6.95
C TRP A 559 -9.95 -13.50 6.50
N LYS A 560 -11.13 -13.71 5.90
CA LYS A 560 -11.59 -15.00 5.35
C LYS A 560 -11.66 -15.04 3.82
N ASP A 561 -11.15 -14.01 3.16
CA ASP A 561 -11.24 -13.84 1.70
C ASP A 561 -10.05 -13.01 1.20
N LEU A 562 -8.87 -13.64 1.22
CA LEU A 562 -7.59 -13.02 0.86
C LEU A 562 -7.25 -13.24 -0.61
N TRP A 563 -6.83 -12.16 -1.27
CA TRP A 563 -6.40 -12.14 -2.66
C TRP A 563 -5.11 -11.34 -2.85
N PHE A 564 -4.37 -11.63 -3.92
CA PHE A 564 -3.35 -10.76 -4.48
C PHE A 564 -3.59 -10.58 -5.98
N TYR A 565 -3.21 -9.43 -6.54
CA TYR A 565 -3.27 -9.14 -7.97
C TYR A 565 -1.97 -8.48 -8.45
N SER A 566 -1.59 -8.69 -9.71
CA SER A 566 -0.47 -7.98 -10.35
C SER A 566 -0.96 -7.08 -11.47
N ASN A 567 -0.22 -5.99 -11.73
CA ASN A 567 -0.30 -5.30 -13.01
C ASN A 567 0.06 -6.25 -14.18
N PRO A 568 -0.27 -5.88 -15.43
CA PRO A 568 0.01 -6.70 -16.60
C PRO A 568 1.46 -6.60 -17.08
N ILE A 569 1.81 -7.48 -18.02
CA ILE A 569 2.99 -7.39 -18.89
C ILE A 569 2.51 -7.55 -20.33
N TRP A 570 2.93 -6.68 -21.23
CA TRP A 570 2.58 -6.78 -22.66
C TRP A 570 3.60 -7.61 -23.44
N ILE A 571 3.13 -8.32 -24.46
CA ILE A 571 3.95 -9.10 -25.39
C ILE A 571 3.54 -8.72 -26.81
N VAL A 572 4.44 -8.06 -27.54
CA VAL A 572 4.18 -7.46 -28.85
C VAL A 572 5.07 -8.09 -29.93
N PRO A 573 4.50 -8.65 -31.02
CA PRO A 573 5.29 -9.09 -32.16
C PRO A 573 5.75 -7.89 -32.99
N ARG A 574 7.05 -7.77 -33.20
CA ARG A 574 7.67 -6.99 -34.27
C ARG A 574 7.40 -7.69 -35.62
N GLY A 575 7.20 -6.87 -36.65
CA GLY A 575 7.06 -7.32 -38.05
C GLY A 575 8.32 -7.96 -38.61
#